data_AF-A0A3R9BH79-F1
#
_entry.id   AF-A0A3R9BH79-F1
#
_cell.length_a   1.000
_cell.length_b   1.000
_cell.length_c   1.000
_cell.angle_alpha   90.00
_cell.angle_beta   90.00
_cell.angle_gamma   90.00
#
_symmetry.space_group_name_H-M   'P 1'
#
loop_
_entity.id
_entity.type
_entity.pdbx_description
1 polymer ?
#
loop_
_entity_poly.entity_id
_entity_poly.type
_entity_poly.pdbx_seq_one_letter_code
_entity_poly.pdbx_strand_id
1 'polypeptide(L)'
;MRMKVLVCAALLALAGCNAPVSQSVADSQRPPSSDVRQNFINIVFKRVYRHEAGDVVWARISSVVVLEPEKKIYAYCVRVVPKHSWGDWAYLGVSFTDGKILGATANDQRCRDKRLRYYPFTELTGMKT
;
A
#
# COMPACT_ATOMS: atom_id res chain seq x y z
N MET A 1 -6.78 46.33 39.39
CA MET A 1 -7.19 44.90 39.40
C MET A 1 -8.09 44.63 38.21
N ARG A 2 -7.60 43.91 37.18
CA ARG A 2 -8.30 42.88 36.38
C ARG A 2 -7.41 42.48 35.21
N MET A 3 -6.82 41.31 35.39
CA MET A 3 -6.02 40.55 34.45
C MET A 3 -6.95 39.84 33.45
N LYS A 4 -6.49 39.65 32.20
CA LYS A 4 -6.53 38.33 31.53
C LYS A 4 -5.75 38.35 30.21
N VAL A 5 -4.62 37.66 30.28
CA VAL A 5 -3.71 37.27 29.21
C VAL A 5 -4.48 36.47 28.16
N LEU A 6 -4.39 36.88 26.89
CA LEU A 6 -4.79 36.04 25.76
C LEU A 6 -3.55 35.28 25.30
N VAL A 7 -3.39 34.07 25.86
CA VAL A 7 -2.45 33.06 25.39
C VAL A 7 -3.05 32.45 24.12
N CYS A 8 -2.56 32.85 22.94
CA CYS A 8 -2.76 32.08 21.73
C CYS A 8 -1.91 30.81 21.81
N ALA A 9 -2.50 29.75 22.35
CA ALA A 9 -1.94 28.41 22.33
C ALA A 9 -1.99 27.88 20.89
N ALA A 10 -0.88 28.02 20.17
CA ALA A 10 -0.64 27.30 18.92
C ALA A 10 -0.35 25.82 19.25
N LEU A 11 -1.40 25.05 19.48
CA LEU A 11 -1.35 23.58 19.50
C LEU A 11 -1.59 23.07 18.08
N LEU A 12 -0.54 23.05 17.26
CA LEU A 12 -0.52 22.20 16.07
C LEU A 12 0.12 20.88 16.47
N ALA A 13 -0.76 19.93 16.81
CA ALA A 13 -0.42 18.55 17.02
C ALA A 13 0.29 18.00 15.76
N LEU A 14 1.59 17.74 15.89
CA LEU A 14 2.33 16.82 15.03
C LEU A 14 1.91 15.37 15.38
N ALA A 15 0.62 15.07 15.29
CA ALA A 15 0.16 13.71 15.11
C ALA A 15 0.34 13.41 13.62
N GLY A 16 1.07 12.34 13.28
CA GLY A 16 1.30 11.93 11.90
C GLY A 16 -0.01 11.83 11.12
N CYS A 17 -0.35 12.88 10.40
CA CYS A 17 -1.45 12.90 9.46
C CYS A 17 -1.08 11.93 8.34
N ASN A 18 -1.53 10.68 8.47
CA ASN A 18 -1.74 9.81 7.34
C ASN A 18 -2.81 10.49 6.48
N ALA A 19 -2.37 11.47 5.67
CA ALA A 19 -3.26 12.21 4.82
C ALA A 19 -3.96 11.21 3.89
N PRO A 20 -5.29 11.32 3.72
CA PRO A 20 -5.98 10.52 2.73
C PRO A 20 -5.31 10.71 1.38
N VAL A 21 -5.29 9.66 0.56
CA VAL A 21 -4.66 9.70 -0.77
C VAL A 21 -5.19 10.94 -1.54
N SER A 22 -4.32 11.71 -2.21
CA SER A 22 -4.81 12.90 -2.92
C SER A 22 -5.79 12.50 -4.02
N GLN A 23 -6.73 13.39 -4.37
CA GLN A 23 -7.71 13.08 -5.43
C GLN A 23 -7.01 12.81 -6.78
N SER A 24 -5.96 13.56 -7.10
CA SER A 24 -5.14 13.32 -8.29
C SER A 24 -4.54 11.91 -8.34
N VAL A 25 -4.12 11.36 -7.20
CA VAL A 25 -3.61 9.99 -7.11
C VAL A 25 -4.75 8.99 -7.32
N ALA A 26 -5.92 9.23 -6.73
CA ALA A 26 -7.09 8.38 -6.92
C ALA A 26 -7.59 8.35 -8.38
N ASP A 27 -7.53 9.47 -9.09
CA ASP A 27 -7.96 9.60 -10.49
C ASP A 27 -6.95 8.96 -11.47
N SER A 28 -5.69 8.82 -11.05
CA SER A 28 -4.62 8.22 -11.86
C SER A 28 -4.66 6.68 -11.95
N GLN A 29 -5.64 6.05 -11.29
CA GLN A 29 -5.74 4.61 -11.15
C GLN A 29 -5.81 3.88 -12.50
N ARG A 30 -4.87 2.96 -12.71
CA ARG A 30 -4.88 2.00 -13.83
C ARG A 30 -4.82 0.56 -13.33
N PRO A 31 -5.49 -0.41 -13.98
CA PRO A 31 -5.33 -1.81 -13.64
C PRO A 31 -3.85 -2.24 -13.67
N PRO A 32 -3.41 -3.12 -12.76
CA PRO A 32 -2.02 -3.58 -12.75
C PRO A 32 -1.75 -4.46 -13.98
N SER A 33 -0.64 -4.19 -14.67
CA SER A 33 -0.18 -5.02 -15.79
C SER A 33 0.36 -6.37 -15.31
N SER A 34 0.53 -7.31 -16.25
CA SER A 34 1.21 -8.59 -15.98
C SER A 34 2.59 -8.38 -15.36
N ASP A 35 3.38 -7.44 -15.89
CA ASP A 35 4.74 -7.17 -15.39
C ASP A 35 4.74 -6.66 -13.96
N VAL A 36 3.80 -5.79 -13.60
CA VAL A 36 3.64 -5.33 -12.20
C VAL A 36 3.35 -6.51 -11.28
N ARG A 37 2.44 -7.40 -11.69
CA ARG A 37 2.07 -8.60 -10.93
C ARG A 37 3.27 -9.54 -10.78
N GLN A 38 4.00 -9.83 -11.85
CA GLN A 38 5.17 -10.71 -11.81
C GLN A 38 6.33 -10.11 -11.01
N ASN A 39 6.57 -8.80 -11.12
CA ASN A 39 7.58 -8.11 -10.32
C ASN A 39 7.26 -8.18 -8.83
N PHE A 40 5.99 -8.00 -8.44
CA PHE A 40 5.57 -8.21 -7.06
C PHE A 40 5.95 -9.61 -6.57
N ILE A 41 5.57 -10.65 -7.32
CA ILE A 41 5.82 -12.05 -6.92
C ILE A 41 7.32 -12.30 -6.78
N ASN A 42 8.12 -11.89 -7.76
CA ASN A 42 9.52 -12.26 -7.85
C ASN A 42 10.45 -11.43 -6.96
N ILE A 43 10.06 -10.18 -6.65
CA ILE A 43 10.92 -9.25 -5.92
C ILE A 43 10.40 -9.02 -4.50
N VAL A 44 9.09 -8.78 -4.33
CA VAL A 44 8.53 -8.44 -3.02
C VAL A 44 8.12 -9.70 -2.27
N PHE A 45 7.24 -10.52 -2.87
CA PHE A 45 6.71 -11.70 -2.19
C PHE A 45 7.80 -12.72 -1.91
N LYS A 46 8.47 -13.25 -2.94
CA LYS A 46 9.46 -14.33 -2.77
C LYS A 46 10.66 -13.95 -1.90
N ARG A 47 11.12 -12.70 -1.94
CA ARG A 47 12.37 -12.28 -1.27
C ARG A 47 12.14 -11.65 0.10
N VAL A 48 11.03 -10.94 0.29
CA VAL A 48 10.80 -10.14 1.50
C VAL A 48 9.68 -10.74 2.34
N TYR A 49 8.57 -11.15 1.72
CA TYR A 49 7.34 -11.47 2.47
C TYR A 49 7.01 -12.97 2.58
N ARG A 50 7.68 -13.85 1.81
CA ARG A 50 7.37 -15.29 1.72
C ARG A 50 7.38 -15.97 3.08
N HIS A 51 8.38 -15.66 3.91
CA HIS A 51 8.54 -16.25 5.24
C HIS A 51 7.45 -15.80 6.24
N GLU A 52 6.89 -14.60 6.05
CA GLU A 52 5.83 -14.06 6.89
C GLU A 52 4.43 -14.51 6.44
N ALA A 53 4.24 -14.71 5.13
CA ALA A 53 2.95 -15.01 4.54
C ALA A 53 2.50 -16.47 4.74
N GLY A 54 3.44 -17.42 4.77
CA GLY A 54 3.10 -18.84 4.71
C GLY A 54 2.28 -19.19 3.45
N ASP A 55 1.35 -20.14 3.61
CA ASP A 55 0.33 -20.43 2.59
C ASP A 55 -0.60 -19.23 2.41
N VAL A 56 -0.63 -18.63 1.22
CA VAL A 56 -1.57 -17.56 0.88
C VAL A 56 -2.90 -18.16 0.42
N VAL A 57 -3.96 -17.96 1.20
CA VAL A 57 -5.29 -18.47 0.83
C VAL A 57 -6.00 -17.53 -0.14
N TRP A 58 -5.84 -16.22 0.02
CA TRP A 58 -6.49 -15.22 -0.83
C TRP A 58 -5.56 -14.02 -1.04
N ALA A 59 -5.55 -13.47 -2.25
CA ALA A 59 -4.75 -12.29 -2.56
C ALA A 59 -5.48 -11.36 -3.54
N ARG A 60 -5.30 -10.05 -3.36
CA ARG A 60 -5.80 -9.01 -4.25
C ARG A 60 -4.75 -7.93 -4.45
N ILE A 61 -4.68 -7.38 -5.65
CA ILE A 61 -3.78 -6.29 -6.02
C ILE A 61 -4.60 -5.07 -6.41
N SER A 62 -4.21 -3.88 -5.96
CA SER A 62 -4.89 -2.64 -6.30
C SER A 62 -4.56 -2.20 -7.72
N SER A 63 -5.28 -1.18 -8.19
CA SER A 63 -4.81 -0.33 -9.28
C SER A 63 -3.43 0.26 -8.94
N VAL A 64 -2.66 0.52 -9.99
CA VAL A 64 -1.46 1.35 -9.94
C VAL A 64 -1.87 2.81 -9.93
N VAL A 65 -1.25 3.60 -9.05
CA VAL A 65 -1.43 5.04 -8.95
C VAL A 65 -0.10 5.76 -9.18
N VAL A 66 -0.17 7.00 -9.66
CA VAL A 66 0.98 7.88 -9.84
C VAL A 66 1.22 8.63 -8.53
N LEU A 67 2.42 8.54 -7.97
CA LEU A 67 2.83 9.30 -6.79
C LEU A 67 3.56 10.58 -7.17
N GLU A 68 4.59 10.46 -8.01
CA GLU A 68 5.39 11.61 -8.49
C GLU A 68 5.54 11.48 -10.01
N PRO A 69 4.71 12.18 -10.80
CA PRO A 69 4.69 12.02 -12.26
C PRO A 69 6.03 12.41 -12.90
N GLU A 70 6.67 13.48 -12.43
CA GLU A 70 7.96 13.96 -12.95
C GLU A 70 9.08 12.93 -12.79
N LYS A 71 9.05 12.17 -11.69
CA LYS A 71 10.02 11.11 -11.39
C LYS A 71 9.55 9.72 -11.84
N LYS A 72 8.37 9.65 -12.48
CA LYS A 72 7.70 8.40 -12.86
C LYS A 72 7.63 7.41 -11.70
N ILE A 73 7.32 7.90 -10.50
CA ILE A 73 7.15 7.05 -9.32
C ILE A 73 5.68 6.67 -9.23
N TYR A 74 5.45 5.36 -9.17
CA TYR A 74 4.14 4.76 -9.06
C TYR A 74 4.05 3.94 -7.79
N ALA A 75 2.84 3.64 -7.37
CA ALA A 75 2.60 2.70 -6.31
C ALA A 75 1.38 1.82 -6.57
N TYR A 76 1.38 0.66 -5.94
CA TYR A 76 0.23 -0.22 -5.82
C TYR A 76 0.26 -0.91 -4.46
N CYS A 77 -0.86 -1.50 -4.12
CA CYS A 77 -1.07 -2.23 -2.88
C CYS A 77 -1.39 -3.69 -3.19
N VAL A 78 -0.87 -4.59 -2.38
CA VAL A 78 -1.28 -5.98 -2.35
C VAL A 78 -1.85 -6.27 -0.97
N ARG A 79 -2.99 -6.95 -0.92
CA ARG A 79 -3.53 -7.48 0.31
C ARG A 79 -3.58 -9.00 0.21
N VAL A 80 -3.08 -9.67 1.24
CA VAL A 80 -3.04 -11.12 1.32
C VAL A 80 -3.68 -11.58 2.62
N VAL A 81 -4.33 -12.73 2.56
CA VAL A 81 -4.78 -13.48 3.74
C VAL A 81 -3.89 -14.70 3.85
N PRO A 82 -2.96 -14.71 4.83
CA PRO A 82 -2.29 -15.92 5.26
C PRO A 82 -3.26 -16.97 5.79
N LYS A 83 -2.98 -18.25 5.55
CA LYS A 83 -3.80 -19.37 6.06
C LYS A 83 -3.92 -19.38 7.57
N HIS A 84 -2.86 -18.97 8.28
CA HIS A 84 -2.79 -19.01 9.74
C HIS A 84 -3.16 -17.68 10.41
N SER A 85 -3.48 -16.61 9.65
CA SER A 85 -3.78 -15.28 10.23
C SER A 85 -5.24 -15.11 10.67
N TRP A 86 -6.02 -16.18 10.81
CA TRP A 86 -7.44 -16.12 11.23
C TRP A 86 -8.31 -15.14 10.40
N GLY A 87 -7.93 -14.87 9.15
CA GLY A 87 -8.66 -13.97 8.25
C GLY A 87 -8.18 -12.52 8.23
N ASP A 88 -7.15 -12.16 9.00
CA ASP A 88 -6.58 -10.82 8.96
C ASP A 88 -5.83 -10.57 7.66
N TRP A 89 -6.16 -9.44 7.03
CA TRP A 89 -5.49 -8.95 5.84
C TRP A 89 -4.15 -8.32 6.21
N ALA A 90 -3.08 -8.88 5.66
CA ALA A 90 -1.81 -8.17 5.59
C ALA A 90 -1.82 -7.27 4.34
N TYR A 91 -1.45 -5.99 4.54
CA TYR A 91 -1.39 -4.99 3.48
C TYR A 91 0.06 -4.69 3.14
N LEU A 92 0.40 -4.68 1.86
CA LEU A 92 1.75 -4.40 1.36
C LEU A 92 1.64 -3.25 0.38
N GLY A 93 2.17 -2.08 0.76
CA GLY A 93 2.35 -0.95 -0.15
C GLY A 93 3.66 -1.12 -0.90
N VAL A 94 3.65 -0.94 -2.21
CA VAL A 94 4.85 -1.09 -3.06
C VAL A 94 5.00 0.14 -3.92
N SER A 95 6.17 0.77 -3.87
CA SER A 95 6.55 1.85 -4.78
C SER A 95 7.56 1.35 -5.81
N PHE A 96 7.45 1.86 -7.03
CA PHE A 96 8.30 1.45 -8.13
C PHE A 96 8.43 2.55 -9.19
N THR A 97 9.49 2.47 -9.99
CA THR A 97 9.73 3.34 -11.16
C THR A 97 10.33 2.51 -12.27
N ASP A 98 9.86 2.70 -13.51
CA ASP A 98 10.38 2.01 -14.71
C ASP A 98 10.65 0.51 -14.48
N GLY A 99 9.69 -0.20 -13.86
CA GLY A 99 9.76 -1.64 -13.56
C GLY A 99 10.64 -2.03 -12.37
N LYS A 100 11.37 -1.10 -11.74
CA LYS A 100 12.22 -1.32 -10.57
C LYS A 100 11.48 -1.00 -9.28
N ILE A 101 11.44 -1.95 -8.35
CA ILE A 101 10.90 -1.74 -7.01
C ILE A 101 11.81 -0.79 -6.24
N LEU A 102 11.25 0.30 -5.73
CA LEU A 102 11.93 1.28 -4.89
C LEU A 102 11.82 0.91 -3.41
N GLY A 103 10.68 0.32 -3.01
CA GLY A 103 10.46 -0.15 -1.66
C GLY A 103 9.13 -0.87 -1.50
N ALA A 104 9.03 -1.63 -0.41
CA ALA A 104 7.78 -2.25 0.03
C ALA A 104 7.60 -1.99 1.54
N THR A 105 6.36 -1.73 1.94
CA THR A 105 6.01 -1.43 3.34
C THR A 105 4.88 -2.36 3.78
N ALA A 106 5.14 -3.13 4.83
CA ALA A 106 4.12 -3.95 5.48
C ALA A 106 3.16 -3.07 6.29
N ASN A 107 1.89 -3.46 6.30
CA ASN A 107 0.77 -2.78 6.94
C ASN A 107 0.59 -1.30 6.53
N ASP A 108 0.90 -0.98 5.28
CA ASP A 108 0.74 0.38 4.75
C ASP A 108 -0.73 0.84 4.82
N GLN A 109 -1.00 1.84 5.66
CA GLN A 109 -2.35 2.36 5.90
C GLN A 109 -2.98 2.94 4.62
N ARG A 110 -2.18 3.43 3.68
CA ARG A 110 -2.67 3.97 2.39
C ARG A 110 -3.38 2.89 1.58
N CYS A 111 -3.01 1.62 1.77
CA CYS A 111 -3.67 0.49 1.11
C CYS A 111 -5.08 0.22 1.62
N ARG A 112 -5.50 0.84 2.74
CA ARG A 112 -6.88 0.75 3.24
C ARG A 112 -7.80 1.81 2.65
N ASP A 113 -7.29 2.72 1.80
CA ASP A 113 -8.11 3.73 1.14
C ASP A 113 -9.20 3.08 0.28
N LYS A 114 -10.46 3.40 0.58
CA LYS A 114 -11.64 2.81 -0.07
C LYS A 114 -11.76 3.14 -1.56
N ARG A 115 -11.07 4.17 -2.03
CA ARG A 115 -11.08 4.57 -3.45
C ARG A 115 -10.17 3.70 -4.30
N LEU A 116 -9.24 2.94 -3.70
CA LEU A 116 -8.39 2.00 -4.42
C LEU A 116 -9.22 0.82 -4.94
N ARG A 117 -9.22 0.63 -6.25
CA ARG A 117 -9.87 -0.54 -6.88
C ARG A 117 -8.96 -1.75 -6.75
N TYR A 118 -9.49 -2.87 -6.25
CA TYR A 118 -8.75 -4.12 -6.06
C TYR A 118 -9.22 -5.21 -7.02
N TYR A 119 -8.26 -5.87 -7.67
CA TYR A 119 -8.45 -6.99 -8.59
C TYR A 119 -8.00 -8.30 -7.94
N PRO A 120 -8.57 -9.45 -8.34
CA PRO A 120 -8.04 -10.75 -7.93
C PRO A 120 -6.56 -10.89 -8.27
N PHE A 121 -5.78 -11.46 -7.34
CA PHE A 121 -4.37 -11.79 -7.54
C PHE A 121 -4.16 -13.30 -7.41
N THR A 122 -4.73 -14.04 -8.37
CA THR A 122 -4.81 -15.50 -8.34
C THR A 122 -3.44 -16.19 -8.41
N GLU A 123 -2.45 -15.53 -9.01
CA GLU A 123 -1.07 -16.02 -9.12
C GLU A 123 -0.38 -16.21 -7.75
N LEU A 124 -0.85 -15.52 -6.70
CA LEU A 124 -0.39 -15.72 -5.33
C LEU A 124 -1.22 -16.74 -4.57
N THR A 125 -2.43 -17.07 -5.04
CA THR A 125 -3.33 -17.97 -4.33
C THR A 125 -2.80 -19.40 -4.39
N GLY A 126 -2.68 -20.06 -3.24
CA GLY A 126 -2.15 -21.42 -3.17
C GLY A 126 -0.64 -21.53 -3.38
N MET A 127 0.08 -20.40 -3.46
CA MET A 127 1.54 -20.43 -3.40
C MET A 127 1.97 -20.93 -2.01
N LYS A 128 2.57 -22.11 -1.99
CA LYS A 128 3.23 -22.68 -0.81
C LYS A 128 4.63 -22.11 -0.66
N THR A 129 5.05 -21.91 0.59
CA THR A 129 6.43 -21.54 0.97
C THR A 129 7.42 -22.64 0.73
#